data_AF-A0A960FKQ9-F1
#
_entry.id   AF-A0A960FKQ9-F1
#
_cell.length_a   1.000
_cell.length_b   1.000
_cell.length_c   1.000
_cell.angle_alpha   90.00
_cell.angle_beta   90.00
_cell.angle_gamma   90.00
#
_symmetry.space_group_name_H-M   'P 1'
#
loop_
_entity.id
_entity.type
_entity.pdbx_description
1 polymer ?
#
loop_
_entity_poly.entity_id
_entity_poly.type
_entity_poly.pdbx_seq_one_letter_code
_entity_poly.pdbx_strand_id
1 'polypeptide(L)'
;MTTQQFPITHHGAYRWLGLALGGRSASIDVGATDIEVRYGPWFHARFPRSTVREATADTHRYLSRGVHGWGGRWLVNGAGTGLVRIALDPVQQARTLGVKVKLRELIVNVDDPDALIGALV
;
A
#
# COMPACT_ATOMS: atom_id res chain seq x y z
N MET A 1 1.32 -1.55 -22.62
CA MET A 1 1.21 -2.35 -21.37
C MET A 1 0.43 -1.50 -20.39
N THR A 2 -0.74 -1.96 -19.95
CA THR A 2 -1.66 -1.16 -19.13
C THR A 2 -1.28 -1.31 -17.66
N THR A 3 -0.98 -0.20 -17.00
CA THR A 3 -0.82 -0.14 -15.55
C THR A 3 -2.17 0.18 -14.93
N GLN A 4 -2.63 -0.63 -13.99
CA GLN A 4 -3.85 -0.34 -13.23
C GLN A 4 -3.46 0.38 -11.94
N GLN A 5 -4.00 1.58 -11.74
CA GLN A 5 -3.74 2.38 -10.56
C GLN A 5 -4.91 2.28 -9.58
N PHE A 6 -4.60 1.98 -8.32
CA PHE A 6 -5.56 1.99 -7.23
C PHE A 6 -5.15 3.08 -6.22
N PRO A 7 -5.96 4.15 -6.06
CA PRO A 7 -5.65 5.23 -5.14
C PRO A 7 -5.80 4.76 -3.69
N ILE A 8 -4.87 5.20 -2.83
CA ILE A 8 -4.99 5.05 -1.38
C ILE A 8 -5.82 6.21 -0.86
N THR A 9 -7.05 5.93 -0.44
CA THR A 9 -8.04 6.96 -0.17
C THR A 9 -8.10 7.40 1.28
N HIS A 10 -8.49 8.66 1.48
CA HIS A 10 -8.67 9.31 2.77
C HIS A 10 -10.13 9.71 2.95
N HIS A 11 -10.71 9.41 4.11
CA HIS A 11 -12.10 9.75 4.43
C HIS A 11 -12.21 10.72 5.62
N GLY A 12 -13.33 11.44 5.69
CA GLY A 12 -13.69 12.31 6.81
C GLY A 12 -12.72 13.49 7.03
N ALA A 13 -12.67 14.00 8.26
CA ALA A 13 -11.82 15.14 8.64
C ALA A 13 -10.32 14.90 8.36
N TYR A 14 -9.88 13.64 8.37
CA TYR A 14 -8.50 13.25 8.06
C TYR A 14 -8.13 13.39 6.59
N ARG A 15 -9.09 13.61 5.68
CA ARG A 15 -8.82 13.87 4.26
C ARG A 15 -7.90 15.08 4.06
N TRP A 16 -8.17 16.18 4.74
CA TRP A 16 -7.38 17.41 4.59
C TRP A 16 -5.97 17.27 5.16
N LEU A 17 -5.84 16.60 6.32
CA LEU A 17 -4.53 16.29 6.91
C LEU A 17 -3.74 15.30 6.05
N GLY A 18 -4.39 14.25 5.55
CA GLY A 18 -3.78 13.26 4.67
C GLY A 18 -3.28 13.87 3.35
N LEU A 19 -4.07 14.74 2.72
CA LEU A 19 -3.67 15.48 1.52
C LEU A 19 -2.43 16.35 1.76
N ALA A 20 -2.38 17.09 2.87
CA ALA A 20 -1.24 17.92 3.25
C ALA A 20 0.04 17.09 3.50
N LEU A 21 -0.12 15.85 3.97
CA LEU A 21 0.97 14.93 4.25
C LEU A 21 1.27 13.97 3.08
N GLY A 22 0.95 14.35 1.84
CA GLY A 22 1.34 13.58 0.65
C GLY A 22 0.33 12.53 0.17
N GLY A 23 -0.91 12.56 0.70
CA GLY A 23 -2.01 11.71 0.27
C GLY A 23 -2.45 11.93 -1.19
N ARG A 24 -2.10 13.07 -1.81
CA ARG A 24 -2.39 13.36 -3.23
C ARG A 24 -1.69 12.42 -4.20
N SER A 25 -0.57 11.82 -3.80
CA SER A 25 0.23 10.91 -4.61
C SER A 25 0.25 9.51 -4.01
N ALA A 26 -0.78 9.15 -3.24
CA ALA A 26 -0.86 7.88 -2.54
C ALA A 26 -1.59 6.85 -3.41
N SER A 27 -0.87 5.84 -3.88
CA SER A 27 -1.39 4.83 -4.80
C SER A 27 -0.63 3.52 -4.69
N ILE A 28 -1.27 2.46 -5.16
CA ILE A 28 -0.64 1.23 -5.62
C ILE A 28 -0.90 1.10 -7.11
N ASP A 29 0.19 1.06 -7.88
CA ASP A 29 0.19 0.95 -9.33
C ASP A 29 0.63 -0.47 -9.68
N VAL A 30 -0.26 -1.24 -10.30
CA VAL A 30 -0.02 -2.63 -10.68
C VAL A 30 0.24 -2.68 -12.19
N GLY A 31 1.51 -2.90 -12.53
CA GLY A 31 1.95 -3.12 -13.90
C GLY A 31 1.91 -4.60 -14.29
N ALA A 32 2.40 -4.88 -15.50
CA ALA A 32 2.49 -6.25 -16.01
C ALA A 32 3.51 -7.10 -15.21
N THR A 33 4.63 -6.50 -14.81
CA THR A 33 5.75 -7.20 -14.15
C THR A 33 6.07 -6.70 -12.76
N ASP A 34 5.72 -5.45 -12.46
CA ASP A 34 6.09 -4.77 -11.23
C ASP A 34 4.91 -4.04 -10.60
N ILE A 35 4.99 -3.91 -9.29
CA ILE A 35 4.06 -3.16 -8.45
C ILE A 35 4.85 -2.01 -7.86
N GLU A 36 4.27 -0.81 -7.92
CA GLU A 36 4.81 0.38 -7.29
C GLU A 36 3.81 0.92 -6.26
N VAL A 37 4.28 1.19 -5.06
CA VAL A 37 3.47 1.73 -3.96
C VAL A 37 4.07 3.05 -3.53
N ARG A 38 3.24 4.09 -3.48
CA ARG A 38 3.63 5.44 -3.09
C ARG A 38 2.69 5.96 -2.02
N TYR A 39 3.25 6.68 -1.06
CA TYR A 39 2.50 7.48 -0.10
C TYR A 39 3.31 8.74 0.21
N GLY A 40 3.23 9.71 -0.70
CA GLY A 40 4.03 10.94 -0.64
C GLY A 40 5.52 10.67 -0.41
N PRO A 41 6.22 11.48 0.41
CA PRO A 41 7.61 11.22 0.79
C PRO A 41 7.78 10.11 1.85
N TRP A 42 6.68 9.59 2.40
CA TRP A 42 6.69 8.76 3.60
C TRP A 42 6.89 7.28 3.32
N PHE A 43 6.41 6.80 2.18
CA PHE A 43 6.58 5.40 1.77
C PHE A 43 6.75 5.28 0.27
N HIS A 44 7.76 4.52 -0.14
CA HIS A 44 7.96 4.10 -1.52
C HIS A 44 8.42 2.65 -1.56
N ALA A 45 7.77 1.83 -2.36
CA ALA A 45 8.23 0.48 -2.66
C ALA A 45 8.03 0.20 -4.15
N ARG A 46 8.97 -0.53 -4.75
CA ARG A 46 8.80 -1.10 -6.09
C ARG A 46 9.36 -2.50 -6.08
N PHE A 47 8.54 -3.47 -6.45
CA PHE A 47 8.91 -4.89 -6.40
C PHE A 47 8.24 -5.67 -7.54
N PRO A 48 8.79 -6.82 -7.95
CA PRO A 48 8.18 -7.64 -8.99
C PRO A 48 6.84 -8.21 -8.52
N ARG A 49 5.84 -8.22 -9.39
CA ARG A 49 4.51 -8.82 -9.10
C ARG A 49 4.62 -10.30 -8.74
N SER A 50 5.58 -11.02 -9.31
CA SER A 50 5.84 -12.43 -9.01
C SER A 50 6.29 -12.70 -7.56
N THR A 51 6.63 -11.67 -6.79
CA THR A 51 6.98 -11.80 -5.37
C THR A 51 5.75 -11.75 -4.46
N VAL A 52 4.57 -11.41 -5.00
CA VAL A 52 3.32 -11.50 -4.26
C VAL A 52 2.99 -12.97 -4.06
N ARG A 53 3.10 -13.42 -2.81
CA ARG A 53 2.77 -14.78 -2.43
C ARG A 53 1.28 -14.94 -2.18
N GLU A 54 0.66 -13.93 -1.58
CA GLU A 54 -0.75 -13.94 -1.19
C GLU A 54 -1.27 -12.51 -1.14
N ALA A 55 -2.50 -12.30 -1.60
CA ALA A 55 -3.25 -11.06 -1.46
C ALA A 55 -4.65 -11.38 -0.96
N THR A 56 -5.04 -10.86 0.20
CA THR A 56 -6.33 -11.13 0.82
C THR A 56 -6.94 -9.86 1.39
N ALA A 57 -8.27 -9.81 1.44
CA ALA A 57 -8.97 -8.73 2.13
C ALA A 57 -8.64 -8.78 3.64
N ASP A 58 -8.30 -7.61 4.19
CA ASP A 58 -8.11 -7.44 5.63
C ASP A 58 -9.36 -6.81 6.23
N THR A 59 -10.11 -7.59 7.00
CA THR A 59 -11.34 -7.17 7.68
C THR A 59 -11.09 -6.40 8.97
N HIS A 60 -9.82 -6.28 9.40
CA HIS A 60 -9.46 -5.50 10.58
C HIS A 60 -9.70 -4.01 10.37
N ARG A 61 -10.21 -3.34 11.41
CA ARG A 61 -10.41 -1.89 11.42
C ARG A 61 -9.27 -1.18 12.14
N TYR A 62 -8.38 -0.54 11.39
CA TYR A 62 -7.27 0.20 11.96
C TYR A 62 -7.68 1.62 12.39
N LEU A 63 -7.28 2.01 13.61
CA LEU A 63 -7.50 3.38 14.11
C LEU A 63 -6.43 4.36 13.61
N SER A 64 -5.22 3.87 13.34
CA SER A 64 -4.11 4.63 12.78
C SER A 64 -4.30 4.90 11.30
N ARG A 65 -3.83 6.07 10.84
CA ARG A 65 -3.69 6.45 9.42
C ARG A 65 -2.27 6.89 9.15
N GLY A 66 -1.77 6.67 7.95
CA GLY A 66 -0.43 7.03 7.50
C GLY A 66 0.42 5.80 7.21
N VAL A 67 1.72 5.90 7.51
CA VAL A 67 2.72 4.87 7.24
C VAL A 67 3.25 4.36 8.57
N HIS A 68 2.94 3.11 8.91
CA HIS A 68 3.32 2.48 10.19
C HIS A 68 3.97 1.14 9.91
N GLY A 69 5.12 0.84 10.51
CA GLY A 69 5.85 -0.39 10.22
C GLY A 69 6.56 -1.00 11.41
N TRP A 70 6.54 -2.33 11.48
CA TRP A 70 7.30 -3.11 12.46
C TRP A 70 7.70 -4.48 11.88
N GLY A 71 8.95 -4.87 12.05
CA GLY A 71 9.42 -6.20 11.62
C GLY A 71 9.31 -6.48 10.11
N GLY A 72 9.15 -5.44 9.28
CA GLY A 72 8.91 -5.55 7.84
C GLY A 72 7.44 -5.72 7.43
N ARG A 73 6.51 -5.69 8.38
CA ARG A 73 5.07 -5.50 8.13
C ARG A 73 4.77 -4.01 8.12
N TRP A 74 4.08 -3.54 7.10
CA TRP A 74 3.77 -2.11 6.90
C TRP A 74 2.29 -1.89 6.66
N LEU A 75 1.68 -1.02 7.45
CA LEU A 75 0.37 -0.42 7.18
C LEU A 75 0.60 0.91 6.47
N VAL A 76 0.06 1.04 5.25
CA VAL A 76 0.13 2.25 4.43
C VAL A 76 -1.30 2.62 4.07
N ASN A 77 -1.91 3.54 4.82
CA ASN A 77 -3.33 3.79 4.70
C ASN A 77 -3.74 5.27 4.89
N GLY A 78 -4.71 5.72 4.09
CA GLY A 78 -5.48 6.94 4.33
C GLY A 78 -6.78 6.70 5.10
N ALA A 79 -7.23 5.44 5.19
CA ALA A 79 -8.46 5.02 5.86
C ALA A 79 -8.29 3.75 6.70
N GLY A 80 -9.18 3.55 7.68
CA GLY A 80 -9.13 2.41 8.59
C GLY A 80 -9.81 1.13 8.08
N THR A 81 -10.33 1.13 6.85
CA THR A 81 -11.13 0.05 6.23
C THR A 81 -10.80 -0.05 4.75
N GLY A 82 -11.33 -1.08 4.05
CA GLY A 82 -11.07 -1.30 2.62
C GLY A 82 -9.63 -1.75 2.38
N LEU A 83 -9.12 -2.61 3.26
CA LEU A 83 -7.71 -2.97 3.31
C LEU A 83 -7.45 -4.28 2.59
N VAL A 84 -6.31 -4.36 1.93
CA VAL A 84 -5.75 -5.59 1.36
C VAL A 84 -4.42 -5.86 2.05
N ARG A 85 -4.24 -7.09 2.50
CA ARG A 85 -2.98 -7.62 3.01
C ARG A 85 -2.28 -8.37 1.89
N ILE A 86 -1.05 -7.96 1.61
CA ILE A 86 -0.21 -8.49 0.53
C ILE A 86 1.06 -9.05 1.18
N ALA A 87 1.19 -10.37 1.20
CA ALA A 87 2.38 -11.07 1.68
C ALA A 87 3.39 -11.23 0.55
N LEU A 88 4.66 -10.96 0.83
CA LEU A 88 5.74 -11.02 -0.15
C LEU A 88 6.76 -12.11 0.17
N ASP A 89 7.13 -12.88 -0.84
CA ASP A 89 8.17 -13.90 -0.78
C ASP A 89 8.93 -13.95 -2.13
N PRO A 90 10.23 -13.62 -2.19
CA PRO A 90 11.10 -13.26 -1.07
C PRO A 90 10.80 -11.88 -0.47
N VAL A 91 11.45 -11.55 0.65
CA VAL A 91 11.34 -10.23 1.29
C VAL A 91 11.86 -9.13 0.37
N GLN A 92 11.05 -8.08 0.20
CA GLN A 92 11.36 -6.93 -0.64
C GLN A 92 11.91 -5.75 0.18
N GLN A 93 12.23 -4.65 -0.51
CA GLN A 93 12.66 -3.39 0.12
C GLN A 93 11.63 -2.29 -0.12
N ALA A 94 11.45 -1.46 0.88
CA ALA A 94 10.76 -0.18 0.77
C ALA A 94 11.69 0.95 1.26
N ARG A 95 11.23 2.19 1.12
CA ARG A 95 11.88 3.39 1.63
C ARG A 95 10.89 4.23 2.41
N THR A 96 11.33 4.73 3.55
CA THR A 96 10.59 5.71 4.36
C THR A 96 11.51 6.89 4.63
N LEU A 97 11.16 8.09 4.17
CA LEU A 97 12.00 9.29 4.31
C LEU A 97 13.46 9.05 3.86
N GLY A 98 13.65 8.31 2.77
CA GLY A 98 14.97 7.96 2.22
C GLY A 98 15.68 6.77 2.89
N VAL A 99 15.20 6.29 4.04
CA VAL A 99 15.78 5.13 4.74
C VAL A 99 15.22 3.84 4.16
N LYS A 100 16.11 2.91 3.78
CA LYS A 100 15.72 1.57 3.30
C LYS A 100 15.21 0.71 4.45
N VAL A 101 14.07 0.05 4.25
CA VAL A 101 13.43 -0.83 5.22
C VAL A 101 13.00 -2.14 4.54
N LYS A 102 12.86 -3.20 5.34
CA LYS A 102 12.36 -4.50 4.86
C LYS A 102 10.87 -4.42 4.58
N LEU A 103 10.39 -5.11 3.55
CA LEU A 103 8.98 -5.26 3.21
C LEU A 103 8.67 -6.75 3.04
N ARG A 104 8.09 -7.34 4.08
CA ARG A 104 7.60 -8.72 4.13
C ARG A 104 6.10 -8.78 3.85
N GLU A 105 5.38 -7.78 4.33
CA GLU A 105 3.93 -7.71 4.20
C GLU A 105 3.52 -6.24 4.12
N LEU A 106 2.61 -5.95 3.19
CA LEU A 106 2.00 -4.65 2.99
C LEU A 106 0.50 -4.76 3.29
N ILE A 107 -0.01 -3.86 4.12
CA ILE A 107 -1.43 -3.67 4.38
C ILE A 107 -1.78 -2.29 3.86
N VAL A 108 -2.64 -2.22 2.85
CA VAL A 108 -2.95 -0.97 2.14
C VAL A 108 -4.44 -0.83 1.96
N ASN A 109 -4.99 0.38 2.13
CA ASN A 109 -6.39 0.63 1.78
C ASN A 109 -6.54 1.15 0.36
N VAL A 110 -7.58 0.69 -0.31
CA VAL A 110 -8.02 1.16 -1.63
C VAL A 110 -9.54 1.19 -1.68
N ASP A 111 -10.11 1.91 -2.65
CA ASP A 111 -11.57 2.00 -2.79
C ASP A 111 -12.21 0.66 -3.22
N ASP A 112 -11.49 -0.14 -4.01
CA ASP A 112 -11.94 -1.45 -4.49
C ASP A 112 -10.90 -2.53 -4.14
N PRO A 113 -11.01 -3.13 -2.93
CA PRO A 113 -10.09 -4.17 -2.48
C PRO A 113 -10.11 -5.42 -3.36
N ASP A 114 -11.29 -5.80 -3.85
CA ASP A 114 -11.47 -7.01 -4.64
C ASP A 114 -10.83 -6.86 -6.02
N ALA A 115 -10.96 -5.68 -6.66
CA ALA A 115 -10.26 -5.38 -7.89
C ALA A 115 -8.73 -5.36 -7.71
N LEU A 116 -8.22 -4.84 -6.58
CA LEU A 116 -6.79 -4.89 -6.29
C LEU A 116 -6.33 -6.34 -6.12
N ILE A 117 -7.05 -7.16 -5.35
CA ILE A 117 -6.72 -8.57 -5.17
C ILE A 117 -6.69 -9.28 -6.53
N GLY A 118 -7.74 -9.13 -7.35
CA GLY A 118 -7.81 -9.73 -8.68
C GLY A 118 -6.70 -9.25 -9.63
N ALA A 119 -6.19 -8.04 -9.45
CA ALA A 119 -5.06 -7.53 -10.21
C ALA A 119 -3.70 -8.01 -9.72
N LEU A 120 -3.61 -8.64 -8.53
CA LEU A 120 -2.36 -9.13 -7.96
C LEU A 120 -2.13 -10.63 -8.22
N VAL A 121 -3.20 -11.43 -8.25
CA VAL A 121 -3.19 -12.87 -8.61
C VAL A 121 -3.19 -13.14 -10.12
#